data_AF-A0A7J6QAW5-F1
#
_entry.id   AF-A0A7J6QAW5-F1
#
_cell.length_a   1.000
_cell.length_b   1.000
_cell.length_c   1.000
_cell.angle_alpha   90.00
_cell.angle_beta   90.00
_cell.angle_gamma   90.00
#
_symmetry.space_group_name_H-M   'P 1'
#
loop_
_entity.id
_entity.type
_entity.pdbx_description
1 polymer ?
#
loop_
_entity_poly.entity_id
_entity_poly.type
_entity_poly.pdbx_seq_one_letter_code
_entity_poly.pdbx_strand_id
1 'polypeptide(L)'
;FLNKNAYIQTALLGTKFCTSAKNAFFLILRNAARIGVLGAIGNVVRLFGYLFIMGATAASGYFITLEMYDGEINSPVVPIVVYVVVGYVVGKLITNVFGLAVDSMLQC
;
A
#
# COMPACT_ATOMS: atom_id res chain seq x y z
N PHE A 1 10.23 -8.77 8.21
CA PHE A 1 10.57 -7.56 8.98
C PHE A 1 12.05 -7.21 8.89
N LEU A 2 12.96 -8.04 9.41
CA LEU A 2 14.39 -7.70 9.43
C LEU A 2 14.99 -7.47 8.03
N ASN A 3 14.74 -8.38 7.08
CA ASN A 3 15.28 -8.26 5.72
C ASN A 3 14.76 -7.01 4.99
N LYS A 4 13.47 -6.69 5.13
CA LYS A 4 12.88 -5.49 4.51
C LYS A 4 13.53 -4.21 5.03
N ASN A 5 13.69 -4.11 6.35
CA ASN A 5 14.26 -2.95 6.99
C ASN A 5 15.78 -2.84 6.76
N ALA A 6 16.50 -3.96 6.71
CA ALA A 6 17.90 -4.00 6.31
C ALA A 6 18.09 -3.50 4.86
N TYR A 7 17.24 -3.94 3.93
CA TYR A 7 17.27 -3.47 2.54
C TYR A 7 16.97 -1.97 2.42
N ILE A 8 15.99 -1.45 3.16
CA ILE A 8 15.69 -0.01 3.19
C ILE A 8 16.90 0.77 3.71
N GLN A 9 17.54 0.35 4.82
CA GLN A 9 18.76 1.00 5.30
C GLN A 9 19.95 0.88 4.35
N THR A 10 20.11 -0.25 3.66
CA THR A 10 21.14 -0.40 2.63
C THR A 10 20.89 0.59 1.50
N ALA A 11 19.64 0.78 1.07
CA ALA A 11 19.29 1.77 0.05
C ALA A 11 19.48 3.22 0.52
N LEU A 12 19.24 3.52 1.79
CA LEU A 12 19.40 4.87 2.37
C LEU A 12 20.87 5.24 2.65
N LEU A 13 21.65 4.33 3.24
CA LEU A 13 23.01 4.60 3.74
C LEU A 13 24.12 4.09 2.80
N GLY A 14 23.79 3.28 1.79
CA GLY A 14 24.78 2.71 0.86
C GLY A 14 25.77 1.71 1.48
N THR A 15 25.47 1.16 2.67
CA THR A 15 26.36 0.24 3.40
C THR A 15 26.04 -1.23 3.11
N LYS A 16 26.98 -2.16 3.38
CA LYS A 16 26.74 -3.60 3.21
C LYS A 16 25.56 -4.08 4.05
N PHE A 17 24.80 -5.06 3.56
CA PHE A 17 23.60 -5.61 4.19
C PHE A 17 23.77 -5.94 5.68
N CYS A 18 24.88 -6.56 6.08
CA CYS A 18 25.09 -6.96 7.48
C CYS A 18 25.24 -5.74 8.42
N THR A 19 25.91 -4.68 7.95
CA THR A 19 26.05 -3.41 8.69
C THR A 19 24.70 -2.68 8.77
N SER A 20 23.97 -2.61 7.66
CA SER A 20 22.61 -2.03 7.62
C SER A 20 21.61 -2.80 8.48
N ALA A 21 21.68 -4.14 8.48
CA ALA A 21 20.80 -4.97 9.31
C ALA A 21 21.03 -4.73 10.80
N LYS A 22 22.30 -4.63 11.23
CA LYS A 22 22.65 -4.32 12.62
C LYS A 22 22.15 -2.94 13.05
N ASN A 23 22.35 -1.93 12.20
CA ASN A 23 21.91 -0.57 12.47
C ASN A 23 20.38 -0.46 12.50
N ALA A 24 19.67 -1.09 11.56
CA ALA A 24 18.20 -1.14 11.53
C ALA A 24 17.63 -1.82 12.77
N PHE A 25 18.22 -2.94 13.19
CA PHE A 25 17.79 -3.65 14.39
C PHE A 25 17.99 -2.80 15.66
N PHE A 26 19.12 -2.12 15.79
CA PHE A 26 19.41 -1.25 16.93
C PHE A 26 18.49 -0.02 16.98
N LEU A 27 18.17 0.58 15.83
CA LEU A 27 17.21 1.68 15.70
C LEU A 27 15.81 1.27 16.16
N ILE A 28 15.35 0.09 15.71
CA ILE A 28 14.05 -0.47 16.06
C ILE A 28 13.99 -0.76 17.57
N LEU A 29 15.02 -1.36 18.15
CA LEU A 29 15.06 -1.67 19.59
C LEU A 29 15.04 -0.41 20.47
N ARG A 30 15.80 0.63 20.11
CA ARG A 30 15.85 1.88 20.90
C ARG A 30 14.57 2.70 20.82
N ASN A 31 13.78 2.54 19.75
CA ASN A 31 12.55 3.30 19.52
C ASN A 31 11.34 2.40 19.27
N ALA A 32 11.32 1.20 19.88
CA ALA A 32 10.35 0.15 19.56
C ALA A 32 8.90 0.61 19.75
N ALA A 33 8.62 1.34 20.84
CA ALA A 33 7.30 1.88 21.11
C ALA A 33 6.84 2.89 20.03
N ARG A 34 7.70 3.86 19.69
CA ARG A 34 7.38 4.88 18.67
C ARG A 34 7.20 4.25 17.29
N ILE A 35 8.11 3.36 16.89
CA ILE A 35 8.05 2.67 15.59
C ILE A 35 6.83 1.74 15.52
N GLY A 36 6.48 1.06 16.62
CA GLY A 36 5.29 0.23 16.71
C GLY A 36 3.99 1.03 16.55
N VAL A 37 3.86 2.16 17.25
CA VAL A 37 2.68 3.03 17.14
C VAL A 37 2.55 3.62 15.74
N LEU A 38 3.65 4.13 15.17
CA LEU A 38 3.63 4.69 13.82
C LEU A 38 3.36 3.61 12.75
N GLY A 39 3.88 2.40 12.94
CA GLY A 39 3.57 1.25 12.08
C GLY A 39 2.09 0.84 12.16
N ALA A 40 1.49 0.90 13.35
CA ALA A 40 0.07 0.63 13.54
C ALA A 40 -0.79 1.69 12.81
N ILE A 41 -0.47 2.98 12.98
CA ILE A 41 -1.14 4.07 12.27
C ILE A 41 -0.97 3.91 10.75
N GLY A 42 0.24 3.62 10.28
CA GLY A 42 0.53 3.37 8.88
C GLY A 42 -0.28 2.22 8.30
N ASN A 43 -0.47 1.13 9.05
CA ASN A 43 -1.34 0.02 8.64
C ASN A 43 -2.81 0.43 8.54
N VAL A 44 -3.32 1.23 9.47
CA VAL A 44 -4.69 1.75 9.42
C VAL A 44 -4.88 2.64 8.20
N VAL A 45 -3.96 3.58 7.95
CA VAL A 45 -4.01 4.46 6.77
C VAL A 45 -3.94 3.64 5.48
N ARG A 46 -3.09 2.61 5.43
CA ARG A 46 -2.97 1.71 4.28
C ARG A 46 -4.26 0.94 4.01
N LEU A 47 -4.93 0.48 5.07
CA LEU A 47 -6.22 -0.21 4.98
C LEU A 47 -7.29 0.71 4.37
N PHE A 48 -7.44 1.91 4.92
CA PHE A 48 -8.41 2.89 4.40
C PHE A 48 -8.08 3.33 2.97
N GLY A 49 -6.81 3.57 2.64
CA GLY A 49 -6.40 4.00 1.31
C GLY A 49 -6.73 2.97 0.23
N TYR A 50 -6.49 1.70 0.50
CA TYR A 50 -6.77 0.62 -0.45
C TYR A 50 -8.27 0.40 -0.64
N LEU A 51 -9.05 0.41 0.46
CA LEU A 51 -10.51 0.29 0.39
C LEU A 51 -11.14 1.47 -0.34
N PHE A 52 -10.62 2.69 -0.12
CA PHE A 52 -11.08 3.88 -0.81
C PHE A 52 -10.83 3.81 -2.32
N ILE A 53 -9.62 3.42 -2.75
CA ILE A 53 -9.28 3.30 -4.18
C ILE A 53 -10.17 2.23 -4.84
N MET A 54 -10.34 1.08 -4.21
CA MET A 54 -11.18 0.00 -4.74
C MET A 54 -12.65 0.45 -4.85
N GLY A 55 -13.19 1.04 -3.78
CA GLY A 55 -14.58 1.51 -3.74
C GLY A 55 -14.84 2.63 -4.76
N ALA A 56 -13.94 3.62 -4.85
CA ALA A 56 -14.05 4.71 -5.81
C ALA A 56 -14.00 4.21 -7.26
N THR A 57 -13.08 3.28 -7.56
CA THR A 57 -12.92 2.71 -8.92
C THR A 57 -14.13 1.88 -9.32
N ALA A 58 -14.67 1.07 -8.39
CA ALA A 58 -15.88 0.27 -8.62
C ALA A 58 -17.11 1.16 -8.81
N ALA A 59 -17.26 2.20 -7.98
CA ALA A 59 -18.38 3.15 -8.09
C ALA A 59 -18.30 3.94 -9.39
N SER A 60 -17.15 4.52 -9.73
CA SER A 60 -16.98 5.25 -11.00
C SER A 60 -17.19 4.34 -12.21
N GLY A 61 -16.67 3.11 -12.17
CA GLY A 61 -16.86 2.14 -13.24
C GLY A 61 -18.34 1.77 -13.43
N TYR A 62 -19.10 1.64 -12.34
CA TYR A 62 -20.54 1.39 -12.39
C TYR A 62 -21.31 2.55 -13.05
N PHE A 63 -21.09 3.79 -12.60
CA PHE A 63 -21.78 4.95 -13.18
C PHE A 63 -21.45 5.16 -14.66
N ILE A 64 -20.18 5.00 -15.05
CA ILE A 64 -19.76 5.10 -16.47
C ILE A 64 -20.44 4.01 -17.31
N THR A 65 -20.53 2.79 -16.80
CA THR A 65 -21.17 1.68 -17.54
C THR A 65 -22.66 1.91 -17.72
N LEU A 66 -23.34 2.49 -16.72
CA LEU A 66 -24.77 2.84 -16.82
C LEU A 66 -25.02 3.93 -17.87
N GLU A 67 -24.19 4.98 -17.91
CA GLU A 67 -24.38 6.10 -18.86
C GLU A 67 -24.00 5.73 -20.30
N MET A 68 -22.96 4.91 -20.51
CA MET A 68 -22.48 4.56 -21.86
C MET A 68 -23.36 3.52 -22.58
N TYR A 69 -24.04 2.65 -21.83
CA TYR A 69 -24.73 1.48 -22.39
C TYR A 69 -26.21 1.44 -22.00
N ASP A 70 -26.86 2.60 -22.11
CA ASP A 70 -28.28 2.80 -21.83
C ASP A 70 -29.15 1.97 -22.80
N GLY A 71 -29.34 0.68 -22.50
CA GLY A 71 -30.29 -0.22 -23.17
C GLY A 71 -29.73 -1.45 -23.91
N GLU A 72 -28.41 -1.62 -24.08
CA GLU A 72 -27.85 -2.73 -24.90
C GLU A 72 -27.16 -3.87 -24.11
N ILE A 73 -26.82 -3.67 -22.83
CA ILE A 73 -26.13 -4.70 -22.04
C ILE A 73 -27.10 -5.51 -21.18
N ASN A 74 -27.23 -6.81 -21.47
CA ASN A 74 -28.11 -7.74 -20.76
C ASN A 74 -27.64 -8.07 -19.31
N SER A 75 -26.39 -7.74 -18.94
CA SER A 75 -25.90 -7.84 -17.57
C SER A 75 -24.64 -7.00 -17.30
N PRO A 76 -24.68 -5.97 -16.43
CA PRO A 76 -23.50 -5.15 -16.07
C PRO A 76 -22.54 -5.87 -15.09
N VAL A 77 -22.77 -7.14 -14.78
CA VAL A 77 -21.99 -7.89 -13.78
C VAL A 77 -20.54 -8.08 -14.21
N VAL A 78 -20.30 -8.42 -15.48
CA VAL A 78 -18.94 -8.65 -16.01
C VAL A 78 -18.05 -7.41 -15.90
N PRO A 79 -18.45 -6.22 -16.40
CA PRO A 79 -17.61 -5.02 -16.28
C PRO A 79 -17.37 -4.62 -14.81
N ILE A 80 -18.36 -4.74 -13.94
CA ILE A 80 -18.19 -4.45 -12.49
C ILE A 80 -17.10 -5.34 -11.88
N VAL A 81 -17.10 -6.64 -12.17
CA VAL A 81 -16.06 -7.56 -11.67
C VAL A 81 -14.68 -7.13 -12.17
N VAL A 82 -14.56 -6.71 -13.44
CA VAL A 82 -13.30 -6.21 -13.98
C VAL A 82 -12.83 -4.95 -13.24
N TYR A 83 -13.71 -3.97 -13.01
CA TYR A 83 -13.38 -2.75 -12.27
C TYR A 83 -12.94 -3.04 -10.82
N VAL A 84 -13.58 -4.00 -10.15
CA VAL A 84 -13.17 -4.43 -8.80
C VAL A 84 -11.79 -5.08 -8.80
N VAL A 85 -11.48 -5.94 -9.77
CA VAL A 85 -10.17 -6.58 -9.90
C VAL A 85 -9.08 -5.53 -10.20
N VAL A 86 -9.34 -4.61 -11.12
CA VAL A 86 -8.40 -3.52 -11.44
C VAL A 86 -8.20 -2.61 -10.21
N GLY A 87 -9.28 -2.20 -9.56
CA GLY A 87 -9.23 -1.40 -8.33
C GLY A 87 -8.48 -2.09 -7.21
N TYR A 88 -8.64 -3.42 -7.06
CA TYR A 88 -7.87 -4.24 -6.13
C TYR A 88 -6.37 -4.15 -6.42
N VAL A 89 -5.95 -4.39 -7.66
CA VAL A 89 -4.52 -4.41 -8.04
C VAL A 89 -3.91 -3.02 -7.86
N VAL A 90 -4.56 -1.98 -8.39
CA VAL A 90 -4.08 -0.59 -8.31
C VAL A 90 -4.00 -0.13 -6.86
N GLY A 91 -5.05 -0.37 -6.06
CA GLY A 91 -5.07 -0.05 -4.65
C GLY A 91 -3.94 -0.74 -3.90
N LYS A 92 -3.69 -2.03 -4.14
CA LYS A 92 -2.60 -2.79 -3.51
C LYS A 92 -1.23 -2.23 -3.88
N LEU A 93 -1.02 -1.87 -5.14
CA LEU A 93 0.27 -1.35 -5.61
C LEU A 93 0.57 0.01 -5.00
N ILE A 94 -0.37 0.97 -5.12
CA ILE A 94 -0.21 2.33 -4.59
C ILE A 94 0.02 2.29 -3.08
N THR A 95 -0.84 1.61 -2.35
CA THR A 95 -0.71 1.53 -0.89
C THR A 95 0.55 0.78 -0.44
N ASN A 96 1.06 -0.17 -1.24
CA ASN A 96 2.34 -0.81 -0.97
C ASN A 96 3.50 0.21 -1.05
N VAL A 97 3.57 1.01 -2.12
CA VAL A 97 4.57 2.07 -2.27
C VAL A 97 4.48 3.08 -1.12
N PHE A 98 3.28 3.50 -0.75
CA PHE A 98 3.08 4.42 0.38
C PHE A 98 3.68 3.90 1.68
N GLY A 99 3.41 2.66 2.06
CA GLY A 99 4.00 2.17 3.31
C GLY A 99 5.47 1.79 3.18
N LEU A 100 6.04 1.59 1.99
CA LEU A 100 7.50 1.55 1.83
C LEU A 100 8.12 2.93 2.13
N ALA A 101 7.48 4.00 1.66
CA ALA A 101 7.90 5.37 1.94
C ALA A 101 7.81 5.69 3.45
N VAL A 102 6.71 5.30 4.10
CA VAL A 102 6.59 5.44 5.57
C VAL A 102 7.68 4.65 6.29
N ASP A 103 7.93 3.39 5.91
CA ASP A 103 8.98 2.57 6.53
C ASP A 103 10.38 3.19 6.36
N SER A 104 10.66 3.87 5.23
CA SER A 104 11.91 4.61 5.04
C SER A 104 12.01 5.88 5.89
N MET A 105 10.91 6.64 6.03
CA MET A 105 10.88 7.83 6.89
C MET A 105 11.07 7.49 8.37
N LEU A 106 10.69 6.28 8.79
CA LEU A 106 10.91 5.80 10.15
C LEU A 106 12.37 5.36 10.41
N GLN A 107 13.13 5.11 9.36
CA GLN A 107 14.51 4.61 9.44
C GLN A 107 15.58 5.68 9.17
N CYS A 108 15.21 6.80 8.54
CA CYS A 108 15.98 8.04 8.53
C CYS A 108 15.93 8.72 9.90
#